data_AF-A0A382AQH1-F1
#
_entry.id   AF-A0A382AQH1-F1
#
_cell.length_a   1.000
_cell.length_b   1.000
_cell.length_c   1.000
_cell.angle_alpha   90.00
_cell.angle_beta   90.00
_cell.angle_gamma   90.00
#
_symmetry.space_group_name_H-M   'P 1'
#
loop_
_entity.id
_entity.type
_entity.pdbx_description
1 polymer ?
#
loop_
_entity_poly.entity_id
_entity_poly.type
_entity_poly.pdbx_seq_one_letter_code
_entity_poly.pdbx_strand_id
1 'polypeptide(L)'
;MESSGESFYWYDLETTGIDPKRDRVVQFAGLRTDLNLEPIEEPFVTYVRLAPEILPSVEATLITGITPAIAEQGESEWQAL
;
A
#
# COMPACT_ATOMS: atom_id res chain seq x y z
N MET A 1 -24.46 5.90 12.36
CA MET A 1 -25.24 5.90 11.11
C MET A 1 -24.27 6.33 10.03
N GLU A 2 -23.65 5.36 9.37
CA GLU A 2 -22.78 5.65 8.22
C GLU A 2 -23.63 6.30 7.14
N SER A 3 -23.30 7.53 6.74
CA SER A 3 -23.92 8.10 5.55
C SER A 3 -23.39 7.32 4.36
N SER A 4 -24.25 6.51 3.76
CA SER A 4 -24.11 5.93 2.43
C SER A 4 -24.19 7.02 1.34
N GLY A 5 -23.37 8.07 1.52
CA GLY A 5 -23.16 9.14 0.55
C GLY A 5 -22.05 8.78 -0.42
N GLU A 6 -22.08 9.39 -1.60
CA GLU A 6 -20.99 9.28 -2.58
C GLU A 6 -19.67 9.74 -1.96
N SER A 7 -18.59 9.01 -2.21
CA SER A 7 -17.25 9.29 -1.67
C SER A 7 -16.18 8.95 -2.69
N PHE A 8 -14.99 9.52 -2.51
CA PHE A 8 -13.77 9.11 -3.22
C PHE A 8 -12.91 8.26 -2.30
N TYR A 9 -12.29 7.22 -2.85
CA TYR A 9 -11.23 6.50 -2.16
C TYR A 9 -9.92 6.72 -2.92
N TRP A 10 -9.02 7.49 -2.30
CA TRP A 10 -7.70 7.76 -2.81
C TRP A 10 -6.76 6.68 -2.32
N TYR A 11 -5.85 6.23 -3.18
CA TYR A 11 -4.82 5.28 -2.77
C TYR A 11 -3.54 5.48 -3.55
N ASP A 12 -2.44 4.98 -3.00
CA ASP A 12 -1.15 4.86 -3.65
C ASP A 12 -0.46 3.56 -3.23
N LEU A 13 0.46 3.10 -4.08
CA LEU A 13 1.19 1.85 -3.87
C LEU A 13 2.69 2.10 -3.94
N GLU A 14 3.39 1.57 -2.94
CA GLU A 14 4.83 1.37 -3.04
C GLU A 14 5.11 -0.08 -3.41
N THR A 15 6.03 -0.30 -4.34
CA THR A 15 6.25 -1.60 -4.97
C THR A 15 7.73 -1.99 -4.99
N THR A 16 7.98 -3.27 -5.21
CA THR A 16 9.32 -3.85 -5.35
C THR A 16 10.02 -3.49 -6.67
N GLY A 17 9.34 -2.82 -7.60
CA GLY A 17 9.85 -2.49 -8.94
C GLY A 17 8.80 -1.76 -9.78
N ILE A 18 8.94 -1.76 -11.10
CA ILE A 18 8.09 -0.98 -12.01
C ILE A 18 7.21 -1.84 -12.94
N ASP A 19 7.37 -3.16 -12.93
CA ASP A 19 6.58 -4.09 -13.72
C ASP A 19 5.36 -4.56 -12.92
N PRO A 20 4.16 -4.01 -13.14
CA PRO A 20 2.97 -4.34 -12.35
C PRO A 20 2.52 -5.79 -12.51
N LYS A 21 3.05 -6.53 -13.49
CA LYS A 21 2.74 -7.96 -13.67
C LYS A 21 3.61 -8.85 -12.78
N ARG A 22 4.81 -8.39 -12.42
CA ARG A 22 5.84 -9.23 -11.77
C ARG A 22 6.24 -8.71 -10.40
N ASP A 23 6.34 -7.40 -10.27
CA ASP A 23 6.73 -6.74 -9.03
C ASP A 23 5.53 -6.69 -8.08
N ARG A 24 5.81 -6.91 -6.80
CA ARG A 24 4.83 -6.97 -5.72
C ARG A 24 4.73 -5.64 -4.98
N VAL A 25 3.55 -5.38 -4.43
CA VAL A 25 3.30 -4.28 -3.50
C VAL A 25 4.04 -4.55 -2.19
N VAL A 26 4.67 -3.51 -1.63
CA VAL A 26 5.31 -3.52 -0.30
C VAL A 26 4.59 -2.62 0.70
N GLN A 27 3.82 -1.65 0.24
CA GLN A 27 2.94 -0.84 1.06
C GLN A 27 1.70 -0.42 0.26
N PHE A 28 0.57 -0.38 0.96
CA PHE A 28 -0.65 0.27 0.52
C PHE A 28 -0.96 1.43 1.46
N ALA A 29 -1.30 2.59 0.91
CA ALA A 29 -1.84 3.71 1.66
C ALA A 29 -3.13 4.19 1.00
N GLY A 30 -4.18 4.41 1.79
CA GLY A 30 -5.48 4.85 1.30
C GLY A 30 -6.21 5.77 2.27
N LEU A 31 -7.05 6.65 1.71
CA LEU A 31 -7.86 7.61 2.46
C LEU A 31 -9.17 7.87 1.73
N ARG A 32 -10.28 7.85 2.49
CA ARG A 32 -11.60 8.20 1.98
C ARG A 32 -11.94 9.64 2.28
N THR A 33 -12.48 10.31 1.28
CA THR A 33 -13.01 11.68 1.41
C THR A 33 -14.47 11.75 0.96
N ASP A 34 -15.19 12.75 1.45
CA ASP A 34 -16.45 13.16 0.85
C ASP A 34 -16.22 13.86 -0.52
N LEU A 35 -17.31 14.37 -1.12
CA LEU A 35 -17.23 15.09 -2.40
C LEU A 35 -16.61 16.49 -2.29
N ASN A 36 -16.44 17.03 -1.09
CA ASN A 36 -15.71 18.28 -0.83
C ASN A 36 -14.21 18.04 -0.58
N LEU A 37 -13.76 16.79 -0.67
CA LEU A 37 -12.39 16.34 -0.40
C LEU A 37 -12.00 16.40 1.08
N GLU A 38 -12.98 16.42 1.99
CA GLU A 38 -12.74 16.35 3.42
C GLU A 38 -12.64 14.87 3.87
N PRO A 39 -11.61 14.48 4.65
CA PRO A 39 -11.47 13.11 5.15
C PRO A 39 -12.68 12.66 5.99
N ILE A 40 -13.17 11.45 5.74
CA ILE A 40 -14.30 10.87 6.50
C ILE A 40 -13.91 9.72 7.43
N GLU A 41 -12.70 9.18 7.26
CA GLU A 41 -12.13 8.14 8.11
C GLU A 41 -10.61 8.35 8.26
N GLU A 42 -10.01 7.64 9.21
CA GLU A 42 -8.55 7.64 9.37
C GLU A 42 -7.88 6.96 8.16
N PRO A 43 -6.68 7.42 7.75
CA PRO A 43 -5.93 6.77 6.68
C PRO A 43 -5.67 5.29 6.99
N PHE A 44 -5.86 4.44 5.99
CA PHE A 44 -5.45 3.04 6.05
C PHE A 44 -4.06 2.91 5.44
N VAL A 45 -3.07 2.55 6.26
CA VAL A 45 -1.69 2.31 5.82
C VAL A 45 -1.25 0.94 6.31
N THR A 46 -0.79 0.10 5.39
CA THR A 46 -0.29 -1.24 5.72
C THR A 46 0.93 -1.60 4.89
N TYR A 47 1.78 -2.46 5.46
CA TYR A 47 2.94 -3.03 4.75
C TYR A 47 2.66 -4.48 4.41
N VAL A 48 3.17 -4.91 3.26
CA VAL A 48 3.03 -6.28 2.77
C VAL A 48 4.33 -7.03 3.00
N ARG A 49 4.23 -8.16 3.69
CA ARG A 49 5.32 -9.12 3.81
C ARG A 49 5.56 -9.79 2.47
N LEU A 50 6.78 -9.62 1.98
CA LEU A 50 7.23 -10.27 0.75
C LEU A 50 7.44 -11.76 0.98
N ALA A 51 7.07 -12.56 -0.03
CA ALA A 51 7.42 -13.96 -0.05
C ALA A 51 8.95 -14.12 -0.19
N PRO A 52 9.57 -15.15 0.42
CA PRO A 52 11.02 -15.28 0.49
C PRO A 52 11.71 -15.41 -0.88
N GLU A 53 10.97 -15.79 -1.92
CA GLU A 53 11.45 -15.87 -3.31
C GLU A 53 11.45 -14.52 -4.06
N ILE A 54 10.86 -13.46 -3.49
CA ILE A 54 10.81 -12.14 -4.09
C ILE A 54 12.06 -11.34 -3.74
N LEU A 55 12.82 -10.95 -4.77
CA LEU A 55 13.96 -10.06 -4.63
C LEU A 55 13.58 -8.66 -5.13
N PRO A 56 13.43 -7.66 -4.24
CA PRO A 56 13.07 -6.31 -4.67
C PRO A 56 14.20 -5.65 -5.46
N SER A 57 13.82 -4.78 -6.40
CA SER A 57 14.76 -3.90 -7.08
C SER A 57 15.46 -3.01 -6.06
N VAL A 58 16.79 -2.96 -6.15
CA VAL A 58 17.61 -2.06 -5.32
C VAL A 58 17.18 -0.61 -5.50
N GLU A 59 16.86 -0.21 -6.73
CA GLU A 59 16.41 1.15 -7.04
C GLU A 59 15.06 1.46 -6.38
N ALA A 60 14.09 0.55 -6.48
CA ALA A 60 12.79 0.72 -5.82
C ALA A 60 12.93 0.77 -4.29
N THR A 61 13.74 -0.10 -3.69
CA THR A 61 14.01 -0.05 -2.25
C THR A 61 14.64 1.28 -1.82
N LEU A 62 15.52 1.87 -2.63
CA LEU A 62 16.11 3.18 -2.34
C LEU A 62 15.13 4.34 -2.49
N ILE A 63 14.25 4.27 -3.50
CA ILE A 63 13.25 5.31 -3.75
C ILE A 63 12.17 5.29 -2.66
N THR A 64 11.61 4.12 -2.38
CA THR A 64 10.52 3.94 -1.41
C THR A 64 11.01 4.02 0.03
N GLY A 65 12.30 3.72 0.28
CA GLY A 65 12.85 3.56 1.63
C GLY A 65 12.38 2.30 2.34
N ILE A 66 11.58 1.45 1.68
CA ILE A 66 11.04 0.22 2.27
C ILE A 66 12.02 -0.92 2.00
N THR A 67 12.84 -1.21 3.02
CA THR A 67 13.79 -2.31 2.98
C THR A 67 13.08 -3.67 3.16
N PRO A 68 13.69 -4.79 2.73
CA PRO A 68 13.17 -6.12 3.03
C PRO A 68 12.91 -6.36 4.52
N ALA A 69 13.72 -5.78 5.41
CA ALA A 69 13.55 -5.91 6.85
C ALA A 69 12.32 -5.15 7.41
N ILE A 70 11.90 -4.08 6.73
CA ILE A 70 10.64 -3.37 7.05
C ILE A 70 9.46 -4.19 6.53
N ALA A 71 9.54 -4.62 5.26
CA ALA A 71 8.49 -5.44 4.65
C ALA A 71 8.23 -6.73 5.43
N GLU A 72 9.26 -7.37 6.01
CA GLU A 72 9.11 -8.58 6.83
C GLU A 72 8.16 -8.38 8.04
N GLN A 73 8.04 -7.16 8.55
CA GLN A 73 7.14 -6.84 9.67
C GLN A 73 5.69 -6.62 9.23
N GLY A 74 5.43 -6.60 7.92
CA GLY A 74 4.11 -6.44 7.34
C GLY A 74 3.21 -7.69 7.49
N GLU A 75 1.99 -7.52 7.03
CA GLU A 75 0.98 -8.57 6.95
C GLU A 75 1.16 -9.40 5.67
N SER A 76 0.61 -10.61 5.63
CA SER A 76 0.61 -11.36 4.37
C SER A 76 -0.20 -10.64 3.29
N GLU A 77 0.14 -10.82 2.02
CA GLU A 77 -0.52 -10.14 0.89
C GLU A 77 -2.04 -10.25 0.94
N TRP A 78 -2.59 -11.41 1.32
CA TRP A 78 -4.05 -11.62 1.41
C TRP A 78 -4.72 -10.79 2.53
N GLN A 79 -3.99 -10.48 3.60
CA GLN A 79 -4.52 -9.69 4.71
C GLN A 79 -4.42 -8.19 4.45
N ALA A 80 -3.39 -7.79 3.68
CA ALA A 80 -3.08 -6.39 3.41
C ALA A 80 -3.88 -5.82 2.24
N LEU A 81 -4.26 -6.64 1.26
CA LEU A 81 -4.91 -6.27 0.00
C LEU A 81 -6.18 -7.10 -0.24
#